data_AF-A0A5B8VPE4-F1
#
_entry.id   AF-A0A5B8VPE4-F1
#
_cell.length_a   1.000
_cell.length_b   1.000
_cell.length_c   1.000
_cell.angle_alpha   90.00
_cell.angle_beta   90.00
_cell.angle_gamma   90.00
#
_symmetry.space_group_name_H-M   'P 1'
#
loop_
_entity.id
_entity.type
_entity.pdbx_description
1 polymer ?
#
loop_
_entity_poly.entity_id
_entity_poly.type
_entity_poly.pdbx_seq_one_letter_code
_entity_poly.pdbx_strand_id
1 'polypeptide(L)'
;MFSGVATLFVSLTILSVTVLAKPIAKTVTDSTGDIVHLQLIGDQTFQVMDNFGASDAWACQYVGLWDEKVKSKIADLLFSQRLDQDGSPMGIGLSAWRFNIGAGSTEQGNKSGIKDPWRRAESFLNGDGSYDFSKAAGQRWFLKAAHRRGVKDFIGFCNSAPYQLTTNHLTYATKGKTNLMSDKYNDFAAYLIKVIEGVKKSAGVLLNYISPVNEPQWDWSDGGRRAVLIEIMK
;
A
#
# COMPACT_ATOMS: atom_id res chain seq x y z
N MET A 1 9.30 -64.92 13.67
CA MET A 1 8.68 -63.91 12.79
C MET A 1 9.53 -62.66 12.85
N PHE A 2 10.41 -62.44 11.87
CA PHE A 2 11.21 -61.22 11.76
C PHE A 2 10.64 -60.42 10.58
N SER A 3 10.00 -59.28 10.85
CA SER A 3 9.57 -58.33 9.82
C SER A 3 10.64 -57.27 9.64
N GLY A 4 11.32 -57.28 8.49
CA GLY A 4 12.30 -56.27 8.11
C GLY A 4 11.63 -54.97 7.67
N VAL A 5 12.17 -53.85 8.11
CA VAL A 5 11.87 -52.51 7.57
C VAL A 5 13.00 -52.16 6.61
N ALA A 6 12.68 -52.03 5.32
CA ALA A 6 13.62 -51.54 4.32
C ALA A 6 13.55 -50.02 4.28
N THR A 7 14.63 -49.35 4.70
CA THR A 7 14.77 -47.89 4.59
C THR A 7 15.33 -47.57 3.21
N LEU A 8 14.53 -46.88 2.38
CA LEU A 8 14.93 -46.39 1.07
C LEU A 8 15.65 -45.05 1.23
N PHE A 9 16.96 -45.00 0.96
CA PHE A 9 17.71 -43.74 0.85
C PHE A 9 17.59 -43.19 -0.57
N VAL A 10 16.90 -42.06 -0.73
CA VAL A 10 16.93 -41.28 -1.97
C VAL A 10 18.07 -40.26 -1.86
N SER A 11 19.16 -40.50 -2.60
CA SER A 11 20.27 -39.55 -2.73
C SER A 11 19.85 -38.39 -3.61
N LEU A 12 19.72 -37.19 -3.04
CA LEU A 12 19.47 -35.95 -3.77
C LEU A 12 20.80 -35.38 -4.29
N THR A 13 21.10 -35.59 -5.56
CA THR A 13 22.27 -34.99 -6.21
C THR A 13 21.97 -33.52 -6.50
N ILE A 14 22.53 -32.61 -5.72
CA ILE A 14 22.49 -31.16 -6.01
C ILE A 14 23.54 -30.89 -7.09
N LEU A 15 23.10 -30.70 -8.32
CA LEU A 15 23.95 -30.24 -9.41
C LEU A 15 24.12 -28.71 -9.26
N SER A 16 25.19 -28.27 -8.61
CA SER A 16 25.57 -26.85 -8.55
C SER A 16 26.04 -26.40 -9.94
N VAL A 17 25.15 -25.81 -10.73
CA VAL A 17 25.53 -25.08 -11.95
C VAL A 17 25.98 -23.69 -11.55
N THR A 18 27.29 -23.49 -11.44
CA THR A 18 27.89 -22.16 -11.31
C THR A 18 27.81 -21.47 -12.68
N VAL A 19 26.78 -20.66 -12.90
CA VAL A 19 26.72 -19.77 -14.06
C VAL A 19 27.69 -18.62 -13.79
N LEU A 20 28.90 -18.70 -14.35
CA LEU A 20 29.79 -17.56 -14.49
C LEU A 20 29.14 -16.57 -15.47
N ALA A 21 28.46 -15.55 -14.95
CA ALA A 21 27.88 -14.48 -15.74
C ALA A 21 29.00 -13.70 -16.43
N LYS A 22 29.23 -13.96 -17.73
CA LYS A 22 30.14 -13.12 -18.53
C LYS A 22 29.56 -11.70 -18.61
N PRO A 23 30.38 -10.64 -18.44
CA PRO A 23 29.93 -9.27 -18.59
C PRO A 23 29.39 -9.06 -20.01
N ILE A 24 28.16 -8.54 -20.11
CA ILE A 24 27.54 -8.17 -21.38
C ILE A 24 27.97 -6.74 -21.66
N ALA A 25 28.81 -6.55 -22.69
CA ALA A 25 29.16 -5.24 -23.22
C ALA A 25 28.20 -4.90 -24.36
N LYS A 26 27.55 -3.73 -24.29
CA LYS A 26 26.70 -3.21 -25.36
C LYS A 26 27.17 -1.81 -25.74
N THR A 27 27.44 -1.61 -27.01
CA THR A 27 27.74 -0.29 -27.58
C THR A 27 26.43 0.43 -27.87
N VAL A 28 26.24 1.63 -27.34
CA VAL A 28 25.08 2.48 -27.61
C VAL A 28 25.57 3.85 -28.06
N THR A 29 24.99 4.39 -29.11
CA THR A 29 25.27 5.76 -29.58
C THR A 29 24.33 6.71 -28.85
N ASP A 30 24.86 7.79 -28.29
CA ASP A 30 24.05 8.80 -27.63
C ASP A 30 23.40 9.78 -28.63
N SER A 31 22.61 10.73 -28.12
CA SER A 31 21.92 11.73 -28.93
C SER A 31 22.83 12.73 -29.65
N THR A 32 24.13 12.73 -29.34
CA THR A 32 25.16 13.59 -29.94
C THR A 32 26.04 12.86 -30.96
N GLY A 33 25.87 11.54 -31.11
CA GLY A 33 26.66 10.71 -32.02
C GLY A 33 27.91 10.12 -31.38
N ASP A 34 28.16 10.40 -30.10
CA ASP A 34 29.28 9.84 -29.36
C ASP A 34 28.97 8.39 -28.95
N ILE A 35 30.01 7.57 -28.97
CA ILE A 35 29.91 6.15 -28.62
C ILE A 35 30.04 6.01 -27.10
N VAL A 36 29.00 5.50 -26.46
CA VAL A 36 28.99 5.15 -25.04
C VAL A 36 29.10 3.63 -24.90
N HIS A 37 30.09 3.19 -24.13
CA HIS A 37 30.27 1.78 -23.78
C HIS A 37 29.61 1.48 -22.44
N LEU A 38 28.58 0.64 -22.45
CA LEU A 38 27.92 0.16 -21.24
C LEU A 38 28.41 -1.26 -20.92
N GLN A 39 28.86 -1.47 -19.67
CA GLN A 39 29.27 -2.78 -19.17
C GLN A 39 28.36 -3.18 -18.00
N LEU A 40 27.64 -4.29 -18.15
CA LEU A 40 26.87 -4.90 -17.06
C LEU A 40 27.73 -5.91 -16.32
N ILE A 41 27.94 -5.68 -15.02
CA ILE A 41 28.75 -6.53 -14.13
C ILE A 41 27.77 -7.42 -13.35
N GLY A 42 27.59 -8.66 -13.81
CA GLY A 42 26.53 -9.56 -13.32
C GLY A 42 26.85 -10.30 -12.02
N ASP A 43 28.10 -10.28 -11.57
CA ASP A 43 28.58 -10.86 -10.30
C ASP A 43 28.60 -9.85 -9.15
N GLN A 44 28.29 -8.58 -9.42
CA GLN A 44 28.15 -7.53 -8.41
C GLN A 44 26.68 -7.29 -8.10
N THR A 45 26.27 -7.65 -6.89
CA THR A 45 24.90 -7.43 -6.39
C THR A 45 24.82 -6.20 -5.49
N PHE A 46 23.70 -5.49 -5.53
CA PHE A 46 23.40 -4.35 -4.65
C PHE A 46 22.15 -4.62 -3.80
N GLN A 47 21.23 -3.66 -3.72
CA GLN A 47 19.99 -3.81 -2.98
C GLN A 47 19.03 -4.81 -3.64
N VAL A 48 18.22 -5.45 -2.80
CA VAL A 48 17.01 -6.15 -3.26
C VAL A 48 15.93 -5.10 -3.52
N MET A 49 15.30 -5.19 -4.68
CA MET A 49 14.16 -4.34 -5.02
C MET A 49 12.87 -5.02 -4.56
N ASP A 50 12.25 -4.50 -3.51
CA ASP A 50 11.03 -5.09 -2.97
C ASP A 50 9.83 -4.84 -3.88
N ASN A 51 9.51 -3.57 -4.13
CA ASN A 51 8.35 -3.21 -4.94
C ASN A 51 8.40 -1.80 -5.56
N PHE A 52 7.49 -1.59 -6.51
CA PHE A 52 7.04 -0.27 -6.96
C PHE A 52 5.55 -0.17 -6.67
N GLY A 53 5.13 0.94 -6.04
CA GLY A 53 3.76 1.12 -5.59
C GLY A 53 3.23 2.54 -5.76
N ALA A 54 1.92 2.66 -5.62
CA ALA A 54 1.19 3.92 -5.60
C ALA A 54 0.12 3.89 -4.48
N SER A 55 -0.57 5.02 -4.30
CA SER A 55 -1.55 5.20 -3.22
C SER A 55 -2.95 5.41 -3.74
N ASP A 56 -3.92 4.89 -2.99
CA ASP A 56 -5.35 5.01 -3.29
C ASP A 56 -6.01 6.26 -2.67
N ALA A 57 -5.25 7.05 -1.92
CA ALA A 57 -5.76 8.18 -1.15
C ALA A 57 -6.60 9.15 -2.00
N TRP A 58 -7.72 9.58 -1.40
CA TRP A 58 -8.63 10.61 -1.88
C TRP A 58 -9.42 10.24 -3.14
N ALA A 59 -8.78 9.86 -4.24
CA ALA A 59 -9.46 9.62 -5.50
C ALA A 59 -10.11 8.23 -5.59
N CYS A 60 -9.44 7.18 -5.11
CA CYS A 60 -9.92 5.80 -5.34
C CYS A 60 -11.19 5.45 -4.57
N GLN A 61 -11.50 6.18 -3.49
CA GLN A 61 -12.78 6.04 -2.78
C GLN A 61 -13.98 6.37 -3.69
N TYR A 62 -13.80 7.24 -4.69
CA TYR A 62 -14.82 7.56 -5.69
C TYR A 62 -14.64 6.74 -6.97
N VAL A 63 -13.41 6.61 -7.49
CA VAL A 63 -13.15 5.87 -8.73
C VAL A 63 -13.57 4.41 -8.61
N GLY A 64 -13.38 3.78 -7.44
CA GLY A 64 -13.80 2.40 -7.22
C GLY A 64 -15.33 2.20 -7.21
N LEU A 65 -16.11 3.28 -7.19
CA LEU A 65 -17.56 3.29 -7.28
C LEU A 65 -18.07 3.61 -8.69
N TRP A 66 -17.18 3.95 -9.62
CA TRP A 66 -17.56 4.18 -11.02
C TRP A 66 -17.99 2.89 -11.72
N ASP A 67 -18.47 3.07 -12.96
CA ASP A 67 -18.83 1.97 -13.85
C ASP A 67 -17.70 0.93 -13.95
N GLU A 68 -18.07 -0.35 -13.90
CA GLU A 68 -17.14 -1.48 -13.83
C GLU A 68 -16.15 -1.50 -14.98
N LYS A 69 -16.57 -1.11 -16.20
CA LYS A 69 -15.69 -1.07 -17.37
C LYS A 69 -14.58 -0.03 -17.20
N VAL A 70 -14.93 1.14 -16.66
CA VAL A 70 -13.99 2.25 -16.48
C VAL A 70 -12.97 1.90 -15.40
N LYS A 71 -13.43 1.52 -14.19
CA LYS A 71 -12.51 1.22 -13.08
C LYS A 71 -11.69 -0.05 -13.32
N SER A 72 -12.22 -1.04 -14.06
CA SER A 72 -11.43 -2.22 -14.47
C SER A 72 -10.29 -1.85 -15.41
N LYS A 73 -10.52 -0.96 -16.38
CA LYS A 73 -9.45 -0.48 -17.27
C LYS A 73 -8.36 0.27 -16.50
N ILE A 74 -8.73 1.09 -15.51
CA ILE A 74 -7.77 1.76 -14.62
C ILE A 74 -6.96 0.72 -13.83
N ALA A 75 -7.62 -0.31 -13.29
CA ALA A 75 -6.94 -1.39 -12.57
C ALA A 75 -5.99 -2.20 -13.47
N ASP A 76 -6.33 -2.40 -14.75
CA ASP A 76 -5.41 -3.03 -15.72
C ASP A 76 -4.17 -2.17 -15.95
N LEU A 77 -4.36 -0.86 -16.19
CA LEU A 77 -3.24 0.07 -16.39
C LEU A 77 -2.31 0.14 -15.16
N LEU A 78 -2.86 0.05 -13.94
CA LEU A 78 -2.08 0.11 -12.71
C LEU A 78 -1.37 -1.21 -12.39
N PHE A 79 -2.07 -2.34 -12.51
CA PHE A 79 -1.63 -3.61 -11.89
C PHE A 79 -1.31 -4.72 -12.88
N SER A 80 -1.71 -4.61 -14.15
CA SER A 80 -1.42 -5.67 -15.12
C SER A 80 0.08 -5.78 -15.35
N GLN A 81 0.61 -6.98 -15.14
CA GLN A 81 1.98 -7.37 -15.52
C GLN A 81 2.00 -8.12 -16.86
N ARG A 82 0.86 -8.18 -17.55
CA ARG A 82 0.76 -8.88 -18.84
C ARG A 82 1.25 -7.99 -19.98
N LEU A 83 1.70 -8.65 -21.04
CA LEU A 83 1.96 -8.03 -22.34
C LEU A 83 0.72 -8.17 -23.22
N ASP A 84 0.53 -7.23 -24.13
CA ASP A 84 -0.42 -7.30 -25.22
C ASP A 84 0.16 -8.16 -26.38
N GLN A 85 -0.62 -8.38 -27.43
CA GLN A 85 -0.27 -9.24 -28.56
C GLN A 85 1.00 -8.78 -29.31
N ASP A 86 1.27 -7.48 -29.30
CA ASP A 86 2.45 -6.87 -29.91
C ASP A 86 3.69 -6.87 -28.99
N GLY A 87 3.55 -7.40 -27.76
CA GLY A 87 4.60 -7.41 -26.74
C GLY A 87 4.65 -6.15 -25.87
N SER A 88 3.77 -5.17 -26.09
CA SER A 88 3.70 -3.96 -25.27
C SER A 88 3.11 -4.25 -23.88
N PRO A 89 3.63 -3.66 -22.78
CA PRO A 89 3.03 -3.80 -21.46
C PRO A 89 1.59 -3.26 -21.44
N MET A 90 0.65 -4.04 -20.92
CA MET A 90 -0.75 -3.60 -20.78
C MET A 90 -0.94 -2.57 -19.65
N GLY A 91 0.03 -2.46 -18.74
CA GLY A 91 0.02 -1.57 -17.59
C GLY A 91 1.41 -1.42 -17.01
N ILE A 92 1.53 -0.55 -16.00
CA ILE A 92 2.79 -0.30 -15.30
C ILE A 92 3.19 -1.44 -14.34
N GLY A 93 2.28 -2.38 -14.08
CA GLY A 93 2.56 -3.60 -13.33
C GLY A 93 2.99 -3.39 -11.88
N LEU A 94 2.39 -2.42 -11.16
CA LEU A 94 2.71 -2.15 -9.76
C LEU A 94 2.71 -3.44 -8.93
N SER A 95 3.74 -3.64 -8.11
CA SER A 95 3.88 -4.80 -7.23
C SER A 95 3.45 -4.51 -5.79
N ALA A 96 3.19 -3.25 -5.47
CA ALA A 96 2.62 -2.81 -4.19
C ALA A 96 1.44 -1.84 -4.34
N TRP A 97 0.52 -1.87 -3.37
CA TRP A 97 -0.60 -0.93 -3.28
C TRP A 97 -0.77 -0.37 -1.87
N ARG A 98 -0.78 0.96 -1.74
CA ARG A 98 -0.93 1.66 -0.47
C ARG A 98 -2.40 2.05 -0.26
N PHE A 99 -3.01 1.47 0.77
CA PHE A 99 -4.38 1.69 1.20
C PHE A 99 -4.43 2.75 2.32
N ASN A 100 -5.07 3.88 2.07
CA ASN A 100 -5.31 4.93 3.05
C ASN A 100 -6.41 4.50 4.03
N ILE A 101 -6.02 4.18 5.26
CA ILE A 101 -6.93 3.90 6.37
C ILE A 101 -7.51 5.23 6.85
N GLY A 102 -8.80 5.46 6.58
CA GLY A 102 -9.43 6.73 6.87
C GLY A 102 -9.77 6.95 8.36
N ALA A 103 -9.69 8.22 8.76
CA ALA A 103 -9.77 8.67 10.15
C ALA A 103 -11.15 9.21 10.55
N GLY A 104 -12.13 9.23 9.63
CA GLY A 104 -13.52 9.55 9.95
C GLY A 104 -13.94 11.00 9.63
N SER A 105 -13.17 11.70 8.80
CA SER A 105 -13.49 13.07 8.40
C SER A 105 -14.70 13.15 7.46
N THR A 106 -15.05 12.05 6.77
CA THR A 106 -16.28 11.97 5.98
C THR A 106 -17.51 12.05 6.89
N GLU A 107 -17.51 11.30 7.99
CA GLU A 107 -18.58 11.25 8.98
C GLU A 107 -18.74 12.58 9.71
N GLN A 108 -17.65 13.31 9.91
CA GLN A 108 -17.69 14.67 10.47
C GLN A 108 -18.23 15.72 9.48
N GLY A 109 -18.25 15.43 8.17
CA GLY A 109 -18.76 16.32 7.14
C GLY A 109 -18.12 17.71 7.21
N ASN A 110 -18.93 18.77 7.25
CA ASN A 110 -18.41 20.14 7.36
C ASN A 110 -17.73 20.44 8.71
N LYS A 111 -18.07 19.70 9.77
CA LYS A 111 -17.44 19.84 11.09
C LYS A 111 -16.01 19.32 11.10
N SER A 112 -15.60 18.54 10.09
CA SER A 112 -14.22 18.07 9.94
C SER A 112 -13.22 19.20 9.70
N GLY A 113 -13.65 20.41 9.33
CA GLY A 113 -12.78 21.50 8.89
C GLY A 113 -12.13 21.29 7.51
N ILE A 114 -12.23 20.08 6.93
CA ILE A 114 -11.74 19.75 5.59
C ILE A 114 -12.78 20.21 4.57
N LYS A 115 -12.44 21.27 3.83
CA LYS A 115 -13.37 21.91 2.88
C LYS A 115 -13.65 21.07 1.64
N ASP A 116 -12.62 20.42 1.10
CA ASP A 116 -12.72 19.59 -0.09
C ASP A 116 -13.24 18.18 0.28
N PRO A 117 -14.46 17.80 -0.15
CA PRO A 117 -15.00 16.48 0.17
C PRO A 117 -14.14 15.35 -0.39
N TRP A 118 -13.40 15.57 -1.48
CA TRP A 118 -12.52 14.55 -2.06
C TRP A 118 -11.41 14.10 -1.12
N ARG A 119 -11.07 14.95 -0.14
CA ARG A 119 -9.99 14.73 0.83
C ARG A 119 -10.49 14.22 2.17
N ARG A 120 -11.80 14.09 2.35
CA ARG A 120 -12.38 13.42 3.50
C ARG A 120 -12.23 11.90 3.30
N ALA A 121 -12.14 11.17 4.39
CA ALA A 121 -12.03 9.71 4.36
C ALA A 121 -12.90 9.10 5.47
N GLU A 122 -13.64 8.06 5.11
CA GLU A 122 -14.45 7.27 6.04
C GLU A 122 -13.56 6.54 7.05
N SER A 123 -14.04 6.33 8.28
CA SER A 123 -13.41 5.39 9.21
C SER A 123 -14.21 4.12 9.35
N PHE A 124 -13.51 2.98 9.45
CA PHE A 124 -14.12 1.74 9.87
C PHE A 124 -14.68 1.80 11.29
N LEU A 125 -14.15 2.68 12.16
CA LEU A 125 -14.62 2.89 13.52
C LEU A 125 -15.75 3.93 13.55
N ASN A 126 -16.94 3.50 13.97
CA ASN A 126 -18.10 4.36 14.13
C ASN A 126 -18.04 5.18 15.43
N GLY A 127 -18.89 6.21 15.54
CA GLY A 127 -18.98 7.05 16.73
C GLY A 127 -19.45 6.32 18.00
N ASP A 128 -20.15 5.19 17.84
CA ASP A 128 -20.61 4.33 18.93
C ASP A 128 -19.59 3.23 19.32
N GLY A 129 -18.41 3.21 18.68
CA GLY A 129 -17.37 2.20 18.92
C GLY A 129 -17.53 0.91 18.10
N SER A 130 -18.62 0.76 17.33
CA SER A 130 -18.79 -0.37 16.41
C SER A 130 -17.89 -0.26 15.17
N TYR A 131 -17.65 -1.38 14.49
CA TYR A 131 -16.88 -1.41 13.25
C TYR A 131 -17.78 -1.74 12.04
N ASP A 132 -17.64 -0.97 10.97
CA ASP A 132 -18.34 -1.21 9.71
C ASP A 132 -17.36 -1.37 8.54
N PHE A 133 -17.06 -2.63 8.20
CA PHE A 133 -16.19 -2.98 7.07
C PHE A 133 -16.89 -2.94 5.69
N SER A 134 -18.11 -2.43 5.61
CA SER A 134 -18.77 -2.08 4.35
C SER A 134 -18.30 -0.72 3.81
N LYS A 135 -17.71 0.14 4.66
CA LYS A 135 -17.11 1.44 4.31
C LYS A 135 -15.82 1.34 3.49
N ALA A 136 -15.37 2.47 2.96
CA ALA A 136 -14.26 2.59 2.02
C ALA A 136 -14.46 1.69 0.78
N ALA A 137 -15.70 1.55 0.33
CA ALA A 137 -16.10 0.55 -0.68
C ALA A 137 -15.31 0.67 -1.99
N GLY A 138 -15.06 1.90 -2.48
CA GLY A 138 -14.24 2.12 -3.67
C GLY A 138 -12.79 1.65 -3.51
N GLN A 139 -12.17 1.99 -2.38
CA GLN A 139 -10.80 1.55 -2.07
C GLN A 139 -10.72 0.03 -1.86
N ARG A 140 -11.71 -0.59 -1.19
CA ARG A 140 -11.78 -2.05 -1.06
C ARG A 140 -11.93 -2.73 -2.41
N TRP A 141 -12.64 -2.12 -3.37
CA TRP A 141 -12.70 -2.63 -4.73
C TRP A 141 -11.31 -2.63 -5.37
N PHE A 142 -10.52 -1.56 -5.21
CA PHE A 142 -9.14 -1.50 -5.70
C PHE A 142 -8.21 -2.52 -5.04
N LEU A 143 -8.32 -2.75 -3.72
CA LEU A 143 -7.60 -3.83 -3.03
C LEU A 143 -7.86 -5.18 -3.69
N LYS A 144 -9.14 -5.52 -3.92
CA LYS A 144 -9.54 -6.76 -4.60
C LYS A 144 -9.02 -6.81 -6.03
N ALA A 145 -9.10 -5.70 -6.76
CA ALA A 145 -8.69 -5.61 -8.15
C ALA A 145 -7.17 -5.76 -8.34
N ALA A 146 -6.39 -5.17 -7.45
CA ALA A 146 -4.94 -5.32 -7.37
C ALA A 146 -4.55 -6.76 -7.02
N HIS A 147 -5.17 -7.35 -5.99
CA HIS A 147 -4.89 -8.72 -5.57
C HIS A 147 -5.17 -9.74 -6.68
N ARG A 148 -6.30 -9.61 -7.38
CA ARG A 148 -6.63 -10.47 -8.54
C ARG A 148 -5.62 -10.35 -9.69
N ARG A 149 -4.90 -9.23 -9.78
CA ARG A 149 -3.87 -8.99 -10.81
C ARG A 149 -2.45 -9.33 -10.35
N GLY A 150 -2.31 -9.94 -9.17
CA GLY A 150 -1.05 -10.48 -8.69
C GLY A 150 -0.23 -9.54 -7.81
N VAL A 151 -0.77 -8.39 -7.40
CA VAL A 151 -0.14 -7.54 -6.38
C VAL A 151 -0.03 -8.32 -5.07
N LYS A 152 1.17 -8.34 -4.48
CA LYS A 152 1.48 -9.11 -3.26
C LYS A 152 1.64 -8.23 -2.02
N ASP A 153 2.18 -7.03 -2.21
CA ASP A 153 2.46 -6.11 -1.11
C ASP A 153 1.33 -5.10 -0.95
N PHE A 154 0.63 -5.19 0.18
CA PHE A 154 -0.40 -4.22 0.54
C PHE A 154 0.02 -3.49 1.80
N ILE A 155 0.03 -2.16 1.72
CA ILE A 155 0.47 -1.29 2.81
C ILE A 155 -0.72 -0.50 3.30
N GLY A 156 -1.18 -0.78 4.52
CA GLY A 156 -2.11 0.10 5.21
C GLY A 156 -1.35 1.32 5.73
N PHE A 157 -1.78 2.54 5.40
CA PHE A 157 -1.18 3.72 5.99
C PHE A 157 -2.23 4.66 6.56
N CYS A 158 -1.84 5.36 7.62
CA CYS A 158 -2.70 6.33 8.27
C CYS A 158 -2.20 7.72 8.00
N ASN A 159 -3.17 8.56 7.74
CA ASN A 159 -2.99 9.99 7.73
C ASN A 159 -3.24 10.56 9.15
N SER A 160 -4.32 10.13 9.79
CA SER A 160 -4.62 10.50 11.18
C SER A 160 -5.15 9.29 11.93
N ALA A 161 -5.13 9.34 13.26
CA ALA A 161 -5.87 8.39 14.06
C ALA A 161 -7.37 8.68 13.90
N PRO A 162 -8.28 7.73 14.17
CA PRO A 162 -9.71 8.03 14.23
C PRO A 162 -9.96 9.28 15.10
N TYR A 163 -10.81 10.21 14.64
CA TYR A 163 -11.04 11.49 15.33
C TYR A 163 -11.46 11.33 16.80
N GLN A 164 -12.01 10.17 17.18
CA GLN A 164 -12.36 9.81 18.55
C GLN A 164 -11.12 9.68 19.47
N LEU A 165 -9.95 9.40 18.90
CA LEU A 165 -8.68 9.22 19.62
C LEU A 165 -7.79 10.48 19.61
N THR A 166 -8.15 11.50 18.84
CA THR A 166 -7.32 12.70 18.65
C THR A 166 -7.57 13.74 19.74
N THR A 167 -6.57 14.61 20.01
CA THR A 167 -6.65 15.60 21.11
C THR A 167 -7.62 16.74 20.82
N ASN A 168 -7.83 17.06 19.55
CA ASN A 168 -8.74 18.12 19.10
C ASN A 168 -10.04 17.58 18.49
N HIS A 169 -10.26 16.27 18.51
CA HIS A 169 -11.39 15.59 17.88
C HIS A 169 -11.54 15.85 16.38
N LEU A 170 -10.46 16.21 15.69
CA LEU A 170 -10.37 16.39 14.24
C LEU A 170 -9.29 15.46 13.68
N THR A 171 -9.29 15.25 12.37
CA THR A 171 -8.32 14.38 11.69
C THR A 171 -7.09 15.14 11.18
N TYR A 172 -6.81 16.31 11.74
CA TYR A 172 -5.65 17.14 11.43
C TYR A 172 -5.15 17.84 12.69
N ALA A 173 -3.87 18.19 12.72
CA ALA A 173 -3.22 18.68 13.93
C ALA A 173 -3.63 20.12 14.29
N THR A 174 -3.17 20.58 15.45
CA THR A 174 -3.27 21.98 15.85
C THR A 174 -1.92 22.43 16.37
N LYS A 175 -1.38 23.50 15.78
CA LYS A 175 -0.06 24.08 16.10
C LYS A 175 1.10 23.08 15.93
N GLY A 176 1.02 22.20 14.92
CA GLY A 176 2.07 21.25 14.57
C GLY A 176 2.35 20.18 15.63
N LYS A 177 1.45 19.99 16.59
CA LYS A 177 1.60 19.01 17.66
C LYS A 177 1.01 17.65 17.27
N THR A 178 1.53 16.58 17.88
CA THR A 178 0.89 15.25 17.85
C THR A 178 -0.60 15.35 18.12
N ASN A 179 -1.41 14.81 17.19
CA ASN A 179 -2.86 14.81 17.30
C ASN A 179 -3.40 13.43 17.71
N LEU A 180 -2.82 12.85 18.75
CA LEU A 180 -3.25 11.61 19.39
C LEU A 180 -3.22 11.85 20.89
N MET A 181 -4.29 11.51 21.60
CA MET A 181 -4.33 11.61 23.06
C MET A 181 -3.24 10.71 23.68
N SER A 182 -2.56 11.22 24.71
CA SER A 182 -1.36 10.58 25.26
C SER A 182 -1.59 9.18 25.84
N ASP A 183 -2.83 8.86 26.22
CA ASP A 183 -3.25 7.56 26.74
C ASP A 183 -3.85 6.63 25.66
N LYS A 184 -3.88 7.04 24.38
CA LYS A 184 -4.58 6.32 23.29
C LYS A 184 -3.68 5.61 22.29
N TYR A 185 -2.38 5.49 22.56
CA TYR A 185 -1.46 4.76 21.70
C TYR A 185 -1.83 3.27 21.57
N ASN A 186 -2.17 2.62 22.68
CA ASN A 186 -2.62 1.22 22.67
C ASN A 186 -3.97 1.07 21.96
N ASP A 187 -4.89 2.01 22.15
CA ASP A 187 -6.19 2.02 21.47
C ASP A 187 -6.03 2.19 19.95
N PHE A 188 -5.10 3.06 19.52
CA PHE A 188 -4.79 3.23 18.10
C PHE A 188 -4.15 1.98 17.50
N ALA A 189 -3.21 1.33 18.22
CA ALA A 189 -2.64 0.06 17.79
C ALA A 189 -3.71 -1.05 17.67
N ALA A 190 -4.62 -1.15 18.65
CA ALA A 190 -5.73 -2.09 18.63
C ALA A 190 -6.69 -1.83 17.46
N TYR A 191 -6.97 -0.55 17.15
CA TYR A 191 -7.73 -0.16 15.97
C TYR A 191 -7.08 -0.65 14.67
N LEU A 192 -5.76 -0.45 14.51
CA LEU A 192 -5.05 -0.90 13.30
C LEU A 192 -5.11 -2.42 13.14
N ILE A 193 -4.97 -3.19 14.23
CA ILE A 193 -5.14 -4.65 14.21
C ILE A 193 -6.55 -5.01 13.73
N LYS A 194 -7.59 -4.36 14.26
CA LYS A 194 -8.98 -4.59 13.83
C LYS A 194 -9.20 -4.27 12.35
N VAL A 195 -8.58 -3.20 11.85
CA VAL A 195 -8.63 -2.86 10.42
C VAL A 195 -7.98 -3.94 9.56
N ILE A 196 -6.80 -4.44 9.95
CA ILE A 196 -6.11 -5.52 9.22
C ILE A 196 -6.98 -6.78 9.16
N GLU A 197 -7.53 -7.21 10.31
CA GLU A 197 -8.43 -8.37 10.41
C GLU A 197 -9.67 -8.19 9.53
N GLY A 198 -10.32 -7.03 9.61
CA GLY A 198 -11.56 -6.75 8.88
C GLY A 198 -11.37 -6.55 7.39
N VAL A 199 -10.28 -5.90 6.94
CA VAL A 199 -9.91 -5.81 5.52
C VAL A 199 -9.60 -7.20 4.96
N LYS A 200 -8.85 -8.03 5.70
CA LYS A 200 -8.62 -9.43 5.29
C LYS A 200 -9.93 -10.19 5.12
N LYS A 201 -10.85 -10.07 6.07
CA LYS A 201 -12.17 -10.76 6.00
C LYS A 201 -13.07 -10.23 4.88
N SER A 202 -13.12 -8.91 4.68
CA SER A 202 -14.07 -8.26 3.75
C SER A 202 -13.56 -8.10 2.32
N ALA A 203 -12.24 -7.99 2.15
CA ALA A 203 -11.57 -7.79 0.88
C ALA A 203 -10.75 -9.00 0.42
N GLY A 204 -10.47 -9.96 1.29
CA GLY A 204 -9.60 -11.10 0.97
C GLY A 204 -8.12 -10.72 0.86
N VAL A 205 -7.74 -9.54 1.37
CA VAL A 205 -6.39 -8.97 1.24
C VAL A 205 -5.79 -8.74 2.63
N LEU A 206 -4.61 -9.31 2.86
CA LEU A 206 -3.81 -9.00 4.05
C LEU A 206 -3.00 -7.72 3.80
N LEU A 207 -3.05 -6.79 4.74
CA LEU A 207 -2.15 -5.64 4.76
C LEU A 207 -0.83 -6.10 5.41
N ASN A 208 0.18 -6.36 4.59
CA ASN A 208 1.47 -6.94 5.02
C ASN A 208 2.35 -5.89 5.74
N TYR A 209 2.10 -4.62 5.49
CA TYR A 209 2.83 -3.50 6.08
C TYR A 209 1.86 -2.47 6.64
N ILE A 210 2.25 -1.82 7.73
CA ILE A 210 1.51 -0.72 8.33
C ILE A 210 2.42 0.49 8.51
N SER A 211 2.02 1.62 7.95
CA SER A 211 2.65 2.93 8.14
C SER A 211 1.72 3.81 8.99
N PRO A 212 1.88 3.83 10.32
CA PRO A 212 0.91 4.47 11.20
C PRO A 212 1.06 6.00 11.22
N VAL A 213 2.06 6.56 10.53
CA VAL A 213 2.36 8.00 10.46
C VAL A 213 2.63 8.40 9.01
N ASN A 214 2.24 9.62 8.64
CA ASN A 214 2.58 10.24 7.37
C ASN A 214 3.29 11.60 7.59
N GLU A 215 4.42 11.79 6.92
CA GLU A 215 5.21 13.03 6.87
C GLU A 215 5.25 13.85 8.19
N PRO A 216 5.87 13.31 9.27
CA PRO A 216 5.81 13.91 10.59
C PRO A 216 6.49 15.28 10.70
N GLN A 217 7.28 15.67 9.71
CA GLN A 217 8.03 16.91 9.67
C GLN A 217 7.22 18.15 9.23
N TRP A 218 6.04 17.99 8.62
CA TRP A 218 5.26 19.12 8.12
C TRP A 218 4.32 19.70 9.18
N ASP A 219 4.03 21.01 9.08
CA ASP A 219 2.99 21.63 9.90
C ASP A 219 1.61 21.31 9.34
N TRP A 220 0.91 20.42 10.04
CA TRP A 220 -0.39 19.89 9.69
C TRP A 220 -1.57 20.62 10.33
N SER A 221 -1.39 21.90 10.67
CA SER A 221 -2.39 22.71 11.38
C SER A 221 -3.49 23.31 10.50
N ASP A 222 -3.33 23.28 9.18
CA ASP A 222 -4.32 23.81 8.26
C ASP A 222 -5.26 22.70 7.76
N GLY A 223 -6.57 22.85 8.00
CA GLY A 223 -7.60 21.96 7.41
C GLY A 223 -7.69 22.05 5.87
N GLY A 224 -6.79 22.82 5.25
CA GLY A 224 -6.90 23.28 3.87
C GLY A 224 -5.55 23.34 3.18
N ARG A 225 -4.85 22.22 3.09
CA ARG A 225 -4.02 21.91 1.93
C ARG A 225 -3.49 20.50 1.89
N ARG A 226 -3.22 19.84 3.01
CA ARG A 226 -2.84 18.41 3.08
C ARG A 226 -3.02 17.82 4.52
N ALA A 227 -3.59 18.55 5.48
CA ALA A 227 -4.05 18.23 6.84
C ALA A 227 -3.90 16.78 7.38
N VAL A 228 -2.72 16.36 7.83
CA VAL A 228 -2.47 14.97 8.21
C VAL A 228 -1.25 14.81 9.17
N LEU A 229 -1.43 14.71 10.50
CA LEU A 229 -0.32 14.25 11.37
C LEU A 229 -0.76 13.22 12.42
N ILE A 230 0.13 12.25 12.62
CA ILE A 230 0.37 11.55 13.88
C ILE A 230 1.90 11.61 14.12
N GLU A 231 2.40 12.30 15.14
CA GLU A 231 3.80 12.16 15.58
C GLU A 231 3.80 11.13 16.72
N ILE A 232 4.18 9.88 16.42
CA ILE A 232 4.08 8.77 17.38
C ILE A 232 5.19 8.79 18.44
N MET A 233 6.32 9.47 18.21
CA MET A 233 7.47 9.42 19.14
C MET A 233 8.13 10.79 19.33
N LYS A 234 8.03 11.34 20.54
CA LYS A 234 9.12 12.02 21.25
C LYS A 234 9.19 11.47 22.66
#